data_AF-A0A0G0RE23-F1
#
_entry.id   AF-A0A0G0RE23-F1
#
_cell.length_a   1.000
_cell.length_b   1.000
_cell.length_c   1.000
_cell.angle_alpha   90.00
_cell.angle_beta   90.00
_cell.angle_gamma   90.00
#
_symmetry.space_group_name_H-M   'P 1'
#
loop_
_entity.id
_entity.type
_entity.pdbx_description
1 polymer ?
#
loop_
_entity_poly.entity_id
_entity_poly.type
_entity_poly.pdbx_seq_one_letter_code
_entity_poly.pdbx_strand_id
1 'polypeptide(L)'
;MENQINVGNQNPQQIGQNPVKQPMQAIKEQKIKYLAIWLTVLVGFVFFGLGGYYVGKQSSKNVNEAKLNQTTPSPIVNKNNETLNLKTYKNVQYGLEFDYPQRYTVSTNPDCSSLINNQASCLLSLTINPTNNNYTPKAYFWLLKEINSVNIPGQVSSIRFNSQKKTWVLEQAIPPAEVLSIWDHTKLGQEIIKSSNGGSHGSSFYYIIPEYVNDEVAIFSVPQSYRLRCDNFVNDKSKEADCNNFYKSTIDQYNKGETIVDTWLPENYLSSTYSEAESMIKSYKDIASGATKAIDILKTIPEIQNIEKQVKKEGRKPFYTPEGRDGDIVIVSLRESFPDDPHTTRIDTFNVNITNGIITVEDVVNGGQISLEEWKKKVNQNWGF
;
A
#
# COMPACT_ATOMS: atom_id res chain seq x y z
N MET A 1 -52.67 35.04 42.37
CA MET A 1 -52.31 36.04 41.34
C MET A 1 -51.31 35.35 40.43
N GLU A 2 -51.84 34.71 39.39
CA GLU A 2 -51.11 33.96 38.36
C GLU A 2 -50.90 34.86 37.15
N ASN A 3 -49.70 34.84 36.57
CA ASN A 3 -49.39 35.57 35.34
C ASN A 3 -49.05 34.57 34.21
N GLN A 4 -49.96 34.57 33.23
CA GLN A 4 -49.96 34.27 31.79
C GLN A 4 -48.61 33.84 31.14
N ILE A 5 -48.54 32.65 30.50
CA ILE A 5 -48.85 32.31 29.10
C ILE A 5 -48.01 33.08 28.06
N ASN A 6 -47.11 32.37 27.37
CA ASN A 6 -46.82 32.62 25.96
C ASN A 6 -46.53 31.29 25.24
N VAL A 7 -47.50 30.88 24.41
CA VAL A 7 -47.43 29.75 23.47
C VAL A 7 -47.66 30.36 22.08
N GLY A 8 -46.67 30.24 21.20
CA GLY A 8 -46.75 30.61 19.79
C GLY A 8 -45.39 30.29 19.15
N ASN A 9 -45.26 29.73 17.96
CA ASN A 9 -46.21 29.62 16.86
C ASN A 9 -45.74 28.48 15.95
N GLN A 10 -46.62 27.55 15.61
CA GLN A 10 -46.41 26.59 14.53
C GLN A 10 -46.64 27.31 13.20
N ASN A 11 -45.76 27.11 12.22
CA ASN A 11 -45.94 27.63 10.87
C ASN A 11 -45.99 26.47 9.88
N PRO A 12 -47.17 26.09 9.35
CA PRO A 12 -47.29 25.22 8.20
C PRO A 12 -47.63 26.08 6.97
N GLN A 13 -46.67 26.26 6.06
CA GLN A 13 -46.97 26.72 4.71
C GLN A 13 -46.23 25.88 3.67
N GLN A 14 -46.97 24.87 3.20
CA GLN A 14 -46.91 24.33 1.85
C GLN A 14 -47.27 25.46 0.86
N ILE A 15 -46.33 25.89 0.04
CA ILE A 15 -46.61 26.69 -1.16
C ILE A 15 -46.02 25.95 -2.35
N GLY A 16 -46.91 25.43 -3.20
CA GLY A 16 -46.56 24.82 -4.48
C GLY A 16 -45.97 25.87 -5.42
N GLN A 17 -44.74 25.65 -5.85
CA GLN A 17 -44.16 26.38 -6.96
C GLN A 17 -44.44 25.62 -8.25
N ASN A 18 -45.22 26.25 -9.12
CA ASN A 18 -45.36 25.88 -10.52
C ASN A 18 -44.00 26.05 -11.22
N PRO A 19 -43.53 25.10 -12.03
CA PRO A 19 -42.32 25.28 -12.81
C PRO A 19 -42.55 26.36 -13.86
N VAL A 20 -41.82 27.48 -13.74
CA VAL A 20 -41.73 28.51 -14.77
C VAL A 20 -41.08 27.87 -15.99
N LYS A 21 -41.87 27.70 -17.06
CA LYS A 21 -41.39 27.34 -18.39
C LYS A 21 -40.50 28.47 -18.90
N GLN A 22 -39.19 28.37 -18.68
CA GLN A 22 -38.24 29.22 -19.38
C GLN A 22 -38.27 28.87 -20.88
N PRO A 23 -38.25 29.87 -21.78
CA PRO A 23 -38.15 29.60 -23.21
C PRO A 23 -36.83 28.89 -23.49
N MET A 24 -36.94 27.67 -23.99
CA MET A 24 -35.84 26.88 -24.54
C MET A 24 -35.18 27.72 -25.64
N GLN A 25 -34.02 28.30 -25.36
CA GLN A 25 -33.22 28.95 -26.38
C GLN A 25 -32.85 27.88 -27.40
N ALA A 26 -33.34 28.05 -28.63
CA ALA A 26 -32.98 27.19 -29.74
C ALA A 26 -31.46 27.17 -29.88
N ILE A 27 -30.86 26.03 -29.56
CA ILE A 27 -29.46 25.74 -29.82
C ILE A 27 -29.29 25.85 -31.33
N LYS A 28 -28.75 26.99 -31.78
CA LYS A 28 -28.42 27.23 -33.18
C LYS A 28 -27.34 26.23 -33.52
N GLU A 29 -27.68 25.19 -34.28
CA GLU A 29 -26.74 24.18 -34.78
C GLU A 29 -25.53 24.89 -35.40
N GLN A 30 -24.44 24.96 -34.64
CA GLN A 30 -23.19 25.45 -35.15
C GLN A 30 -22.66 24.33 -36.03
N LYS A 31 -22.90 24.42 -37.34
CA LYS A 31 -22.28 23.57 -38.35
C LYS A 31 -20.77 23.80 -38.31
N ILE A 32 -20.10 23.19 -37.33
CA ILE A 32 -18.65 23.14 -37.24
C ILE A 32 -18.21 22.43 -38.51
N LYS A 33 -17.43 23.14 -39.34
CA LYS A 33 -16.92 22.64 -40.61
C LYS A 33 -15.87 21.57 -40.31
N TYR A 34 -16.30 20.33 -40.07
CA TYR A 34 -15.44 19.16 -39.85
C TYR A 34 -14.34 19.01 -40.92
N LEU A 35 -14.59 19.54 -42.11
CA LEU A 35 -13.61 19.65 -43.20
C LEU A 35 -12.32 20.39 -42.79
N ALA A 36 -12.42 21.46 -42.01
CA ALA A 36 -11.25 22.24 -41.60
C ALA A 36 -10.38 21.48 -40.58
N ILE A 37 -11.01 20.81 -39.62
CA ILE A 37 -10.31 19.98 -38.62
C ILE A 37 -9.60 18.81 -39.30
N TRP A 38 -10.26 18.17 -40.27
CA TRP A 38 -9.69 17.04 -41.00
C TRP A 38 -8.49 17.46 -41.87
N LEU A 39 -8.56 18.64 -42.50
CA LEU A 39 -7.44 19.18 -43.27
C LEU A 39 -6.21 19.47 -42.38
N THR A 40 -6.42 20.01 -41.18
CA THR A 40 -5.33 20.30 -40.23
C THR A 40 -4.62 19.03 -39.75
N VAL A 41 -5.39 17.97 -39.44
CA VAL A 41 -4.81 16.68 -39.02
C VAL A 41 -4.00 16.05 -40.14
N LEU A 42 -4.49 16.10 -41.38
CA LEU A 42 -3.78 15.53 -42.53
C LEU A 42 -2.45 16.24 -42.82
N VAL A 43 -2.42 17.56 -42.71
CA VAL A 43 -1.18 18.35 -42.85
C VAL A 43 -0.18 17.96 -41.75
N GLY A 44 -0.63 17.74 -40.51
CA GLY A 44 0.22 17.26 -39.41
C GLY A 44 0.90 15.92 -39.73
N PHE A 45 0.17 14.94 -40.26
CA PHE A 45 0.74 13.63 -40.61
C PHE A 45 1.82 13.72 -41.70
N VAL A 46 1.68 14.63 -42.67
CA VAL A 46 2.70 14.83 -43.71
C VAL A 46 3.99 15.41 -43.12
N PHE A 47 3.89 16.41 -42.23
CA PHE A 47 5.07 17.00 -41.59
C PHE A 47 5.79 16.02 -40.66
N PHE A 48 5.06 15.27 -39.82
CA PHE A 48 5.67 14.30 -38.91
C PHE A 48 6.18 13.04 -39.63
N GLY A 49 5.49 12.57 -40.67
CA GLY A 49 5.90 11.39 -41.44
C GLY A 49 7.18 11.64 -42.25
N LEU A 50 7.27 12.76 -42.95
CA LEU A 50 8.46 13.09 -43.74
C LEU A 50 9.63 13.55 -42.84
N GLY A 51 9.36 14.33 -41.79
CA GLY A 51 10.38 14.77 -40.83
C GLY A 51 11.01 13.61 -40.06
N GLY A 52 10.19 12.66 -39.58
CA GLY A 52 10.67 11.49 -38.84
C GLY A 52 11.52 10.55 -39.70
N TYR A 53 11.19 10.38 -40.99
CA TYR A 53 11.93 9.49 -41.90
C TYR A 53 13.37 9.95 -42.14
N TYR A 54 13.61 11.26 -42.27
CA TYR A 54 14.97 11.78 -42.51
C TYR A 54 15.85 11.80 -41.26
N VAL A 55 15.26 12.02 -40.07
CA VAL A 55 16.01 11.99 -38.80
C VAL A 55 16.42 10.55 -38.44
N GLY A 56 15.59 9.54 -38.73
CA GLY A 56 15.91 8.14 -38.44
C GLY A 56 17.06 7.56 -39.29
N LYS A 57 17.34 8.12 -40.47
CA LYS A 57 18.32 7.54 -41.41
C LYS A 57 19.78 7.98 -41.15
N GLN A 58 20.04 8.86 -40.18
CA GLN A 58 21.39 9.39 -39.92
C GLN A 58 22.25 8.60 -38.93
N SER A 59 21.71 7.61 -38.20
CA SER A 59 22.47 6.91 -37.15
C SER A 59 22.89 5.49 -37.56
N SER A 60 23.85 5.39 -38.48
CA SER A 60 24.60 4.14 -38.73
C SER A 60 25.89 4.44 -39.49
N LYS A 61 26.90 5.01 -38.81
CA LYS A 61 28.28 4.99 -39.31
C LYS A 61 29.27 4.67 -38.20
N ASN A 62 29.82 3.46 -38.35
CA ASN A 62 31.19 3.01 -38.07
C ASN A 62 31.76 3.15 -36.66
N VAL A 63 31.77 1.99 -36.01
CA VAL A 63 32.85 1.46 -35.16
C VAL A 63 34.22 1.85 -35.73
N ASN A 64 35.04 2.51 -34.91
CA ASN A 64 36.48 2.44 -34.98
C ASN A 64 37.01 2.29 -33.55
N GLU A 65 37.70 1.19 -33.32
CA GLU A 65 38.56 0.95 -32.16
C GLU A 65 39.56 2.10 -31.98
N ALA A 66 39.64 2.62 -30.75
CA ALA A 66 40.78 3.39 -30.30
C ALA A 66 41.09 3.08 -28.83
N LYS A 67 42.06 2.17 -28.67
CA LYS A 67 43.20 2.22 -27.74
C LYS A 67 42.97 2.82 -26.34
N LEU A 68 42.91 1.89 -25.39
CA LEU A 68 43.05 2.04 -23.95
C LEU A 68 44.29 2.88 -23.56
N ASN A 69 44.09 3.93 -22.76
CA ASN A 69 45.12 4.53 -21.90
C ASN A 69 44.46 4.98 -20.58
N GLN A 70 44.92 4.36 -19.48
CA GLN A 70 45.01 4.80 -18.06
C GLN A 70 44.98 6.34 -17.90
N THR A 71 44.25 6.98 -16.97
CA THR A 71 44.24 6.95 -15.48
C THR A 71 43.12 7.93 -15.04
N THR A 72 42.26 7.69 -14.04
CA THR A 72 42.43 7.99 -12.60
C THR A 72 41.30 7.30 -11.80
N PRO A 73 41.56 6.65 -10.65
CA PRO A 73 40.56 5.92 -9.90
C PRO A 73 39.57 6.87 -9.21
N SER A 74 38.28 6.72 -9.55
CA SER A 74 37.18 7.15 -8.68
C SER A 74 37.04 6.11 -7.56
N PRO A 75 36.67 6.49 -6.32
CA PRO A 75 36.56 5.54 -5.22
C PRO A 75 35.51 4.49 -5.55
N ILE A 76 35.99 3.26 -5.75
CA ILE A 76 35.16 2.06 -5.73
C ILE A 76 34.71 1.92 -4.27
N VAL A 77 33.46 2.30 -4.00
CA VAL A 77 32.78 1.89 -2.77
C VAL A 77 32.68 0.38 -2.84
N ASN A 78 33.55 -0.30 -2.10
CA ASN A 78 33.48 -1.73 -1.89
C ASN A 78 32.11 -2.06 -1.29
N LYS A 79 31.26 -2.67 -2.11
CA LYS A 79 30.03 -3.34 -1.72
C LYS A 79 30.40 -4.63 -0.97
N ASN A 80 31.06 -4.48 0.17
CA ASN A 80 31.18 -5.57 1.12
C ASN A 80 29.76 -5.86 1.61
N ASN A 81 29.40 -7.14 1.65
CA ASN A 81 28.14 -7.65 2.20
C ASN A 81 28.05 -7.30 3.69
N GLU A 82 27.83 -6.03 4.02
CA GLU A 82 27.27 -5.64 5.29
C GLU A 82 25.93 -6.34 5.39
N THR A 83 25.86 -7.28 6.32
CA THR A 83 24.61 -7.85 6.78
C THR A 83 23.74 -6.66 7.13
N LEU A 84 22.71 -6.40 6.32
CA LEU A 84 21.83 -5.25 6.49
C LEU A 84 21.36 -5.27 7.95
N ASN A 85 21.79 -4.31 8.75
CA ASN A 85 21.32 -4.18 10.12
C ASN A 85 19.87 -3.71 10.04
N LEU A 86 18.94 -4.65 9.99
CA LEU A 86 17.51 -4.42 9.91
C LEU A 86 16.90 -4.44 11.31
N LYS A 87 15.92 -3.57 11.53
CA LYS A 87 14.96 -3.62 12.64
C LYS A 87 13.65 -4.17 12.11
N THR A 88 12.84 -4.75 12.97
CA THR A 88 11.49 -5.18 12.62
C THR A 88 10.47 -4.28 13.29
N TYR A 89 9.56 -3.70 12.51
CA TYR A 89 8.37 -3.05 13.03
C TYR A 89 7.31 -4.13 13.25
N LYS A 90 6.67 -4.16 14.41
CA LYS A 90 5.61 -5.13 14.73
C LYS A 90 4.43 -4.40 15.36
N ASN A 91 3.24 -4.62 14.81
CA ASN A 91 1.99 -4.19 15.39
C ASN A 91 1.14 -5.41 15.73
N VAL A 92 1.01 -5.70 17.03
CA VAL A 92 0.30 -6.88 17.52
C VAL A 92 -1.22 -6.75 17.31
N GLN A 93 -1.77 -5.53 17.42
CA GLN A 93 -3.21 -5.28 17.28
C GLN A 93 -3.73 -5.67 15.90
N TYR A 94 -2.97 -5.36 14.85
CA TYR A 94 -3.34 -5.66 13.46
C TYR A 94 -2.59 -6.88 12.89
N GLY A 95 -1.81 -7.57 13.73
CA GLY A 95 -1.06 -8.76 13.32
C GLY A 95 -0.16 -8.50 12.12
N LEU A 96 0.58 -7.39 12.07
CA LEU A 96 1.49 -7.11 10.95
C LEU A 96 2.92 -6.83 11.41
N GLU A 97 3.86 -7.13 10.53
CA GLU A 97 5.27 -6.77 10.71
C GLU A 97 5.97 -6.52 9.37
N PHE A 98 7.04 -5.71 9.40
CA PHE A 98 7.95 -5.55 8.27
C PHE A 98 9.35 -5.15 8.78
N ASP A 99 10.39 -5.58 8.07
CA ASP A 99 11.78 -5.23 8.33
C ASP A 99 12.09 -3.87 7.71
N TYR A 100 12.90 -3.04 8.39
CA TYR A 100 13.33 -1.73 7.90
C TYR A 100 14.77 -1.45 8.32
N PRO A 101 15.51 -0.60 7.58
CA PRO A 101 16.90 -0.26 7.91
C PRO A 101 17.06 0.32 9.31
N GLN A 102 18.10 -0.07 10.06
CA GLN A 102 18.36 0.44 11.41
C GLN A 102 18.47 1.97 11.48
N ARG A 103 18.95 2.59 10.40
CA ARG A 103 19.07 4.06 10.24
C ARG A 103 17.72 4.77 10.09
N TYR A 104 16.65 4.05 9.73
CA TYR A 104 15.32 4.64 9.64
C TYR A 104 14.67 4.71 11.02
N THR A 105 13.81 5.71 11.21
CA THR A 105 12.89 5.78 12.34
C THR A 105 11.46 5.57 11.85
N VAL A 106 10.74 4.65 12.48
CA VAL A 106 9.31 4.44 12.23
C VAL A 106 8.52 5.00 13.41
N SER A 107 7.52 5.82 13.12
CA SER A 107 6.66 6.45 14.12
C SER A 107 5.21 6.43 13.68
N THR A 108 4.29 6.31 14.63
CA THR A 108 2.85 6.36 14.35
C THR A 108 2.44 7.77 13.95
N ASN A 109 1.67 7.90 12.88
CA ASN A 109 1.03 9.15 12.48
C ASN A 109 -0.46 9.05 12.79
N PRO A 110 -1.05 9.93 13.63
CA PRO A 110 -2.48 9.90 13.90
C PRO A 110 -3.33 10.32 12.69
N ASP A 111 -2.72 10.96 11.69
CA ASP A 111 -3.44 11.55 10.57
C ASP A 111 -3.36 10.70 9.30
N CYS A 112 -4.51 10.16 8.89
CA CYS A 112 -4.68 9.48 7.61
C CYS A 112 -5.30 10.38 6.52
N SER A 113 -5.66 11.63 6.85
CA SER A 113 -6.34 12.55 5.94
C SER A 113 -5.48 12.99 4.77
N SER A 114 -4.15 12.87 4.88
CA SER A 114 -3.21 13.36 3.87
C SER A 114 -3.16 12.54 2.59
N LEU A 115 -3.74 11.33 2.55
CA LEU A 115 -3.66 10.46 1.37
C LEU A 115 -4.98 10.00 0.78
N ILE A 116 -6.05 9.92 1.57
CA ILE A 116 -7.28 9.25 1.14
C ILE A 116 -8.43 10.17 1.47
N ASN A 117 -9.19 10.53 0.45
CA ASN A 117 -10.41 11.30 0.61
C ASN A 117 -11.46 10.46 1.34
N ASN A 118 -11.36 10.37 2.67
CA ASN A 118 -12.42 10.08 3.66
C ASN A 118 -13.39 8.90 3.42
N GLN A 119 -13.03 7.87 2.64
CA GLN A 119 -13.92 6.72 2.39
C GLN A 119 -13.41 5.39 2.96
N ALA A 120 -12.11 5.23 3.19
CA ALA A 120 -11.55 4.02 3.81
C ALA A 120 -11.36 4.19 5.32
N SER A 121 -11.71 3.16 6.08
CA SER A 121 -11.42 3.10 7.52
C SER A 121 -9.91 2.89 7.71
N CYS A 122 -9.18 3.96 8.04
CA CYS A 122 -7.75 3.87 8.32
C CYS A 122 -7.50 3.12 9.63
N LEU A 123 -6.81 1.99 9.55
CA LEU A 123 -6.46 1.17 10.72
C LEU A 123 -5.13 1.62 11.32
N LEU A 124 -4.14 1.90 10.49
CA LEU A 124 -2.80 2.31 10.92
C LEU A 124 -2.18 3.26 9.91
N SER A 125 -1.53 4.32 10.40
CA SER A 125 -0.64 5.15 9.59
C SER A 125 0.71 5.31 10.28
N LEU A 126 1.79 5.13 9.51
CA LEU A 126 3.15 5.28 9.96
C LEU A 126 3.91 6.26 9.09
N THR A 127 4.79 7.00 9.73
CA THR A 127 5.83 7.80 9.10
C THR A 127 7.17 7.07 9.20
N ILE A 128 7.86 6.94 8.07
CA ILE A 128 9.14 6.26 7.93
C ILE A 128 10.17 7.32 7.51
N ASN A 129 11.01 7.76 8.45
CA ASN A 129 12.06 8.75 8.17
C ASN A 129 13.37 8.03 7.89
N PRO A 130 14.00 8.22 6.73
CA PRO A 130 15.25 7.56 6.40
C PRO A 130 16.49 8.22 7.02
N THR A 131 16.35 9.47 7.44
CA THR A 131 17.40 10.32 7.99
C THR A 131 16.82 11.15 9.14
N ASN A 132 17.70 11.69 9.99
CA ASN A 132 17.31 12.59 11.08
C ASN A 132 17.17 14.06 10.62
N ASN A 133 17.21 14.34 9.31
CA ASN A 133 17.06 15.71 8.81
C ASN A 133 15.59 15.98 8.43
N ASN A 134 15.16 17.23 8.59
CA ASN A 134 13.77 17.63 8.36
C ASN A 134 13.45 17.94 6.89
N TYR A 135 14.43 17.85 5.99
CA TYR A 135 14.33 18.29 4.59
C TYR A 135 14.20 17.13 3.60
N THR A 136 14.51 15.92 4.05
CA THR A 136 14.28 14.69 3.28
C THR A 136 12.79 14.39 3.32
N PRO A 137 12.13 14.20 2.16
CA PRO A 137 10.73 13.78 2.15
C PRO A 137 10.62 12.44 2.86
N LYS A 138 9.58 12.28 3.65
CA LYS A 138 9.32 11.07 4.44
C LYS A 138 8.63 10.02 3.58
N ALA A 139 8.90 8.75 3.85
CA ALA A 139 8.08 7.66 3.37
C ALA A 139 6.96 7.39 4.37
N TYR A 140 5.94 6.68 3.91
CA TYR A 140 4.75 6.42 4.70
C TYR A 140 4.25 4.99 4.47
N PHE A 141 3.54 4.49 5.47
CA PHE A 141 2.80 3.25 5.41
C PHE A 141 1.37 3.49 5.90
N TRP A 142 0.40 2.90 5.22
CA TRP A 142 -0.98 2.84 5.69
C TRP A 142 -1.50 1.41 5.64
N LEU A 143 -2.23 1.02 6.68
CA LEU A 143 -3.13 -0.11 6.66
C LEU A 143 -4.55 0.43 6.67
N LEU A 144 -5.33 0.00 5.68
CA LEU A 144 -6.68 0.48 5.45
C LEU A 144 -7.63 -0.71 5.40
N LYS A 145 -8.87 -0.46 5.80
CA LYS A 145 -10.00 -1.36 5.60
C LYS A 145 -10.96 -0.77 4.56
N GLU A 146 -11.76 -1.62 3.94
CA GLU A 146 -12.72 -1.30 2.87
C GLU A 146 -12.01 -0.98 1.56
N ILE A 147 -11.35 -1.95 0.94
CA ILE A 147 -10.47 -1.77 -0.23
C ILE A 147 -11.17 -1.06 -1.40
N ASN A 148 -12.48 -1.28 -1.55
CA ASN A 148 -13.33 -0.68 -2.59
C ASN A 148 -13.44 0.85 -2.51
N SER A 149 -13.06 1.43 -1.37
CA SER A 149 -13.12 2.86 -1.09
C SER A 149 -11.77 3.58 -1.24
N VAL A 150 -10.70 2.82 -1.48
CA VAL A 150 -9.35 3.36 -1.49
C VAL A 150 -9.08 4.09 -2.80
N ASN A 151 -8.75 5.37 -2.67
CA ASN A 151 -8.38 6.26 -3.75
C ASN A 151 -7.09 6.99 -3.36
N ILE A 152 -6.02 6.76 -4.12
CA ILE A 152 -4.75 7.50 -3.99
C ILE A 152 -4.79 8.63 -5.03
N PRO A 153 -5.11 9.86 -4.63
CA PRO A 153 -5.25 10.97 -5.55
C PRO A 153 -3.87 11.42 -6.04
N GLY A 154 -3.86 11.94 -7.26
CA GLY A 154 -2.75 12.70 -7.82
C GLY A 154 -3.27 13.84 -8.67
N GLN A 155 -2.34 14.60 -9.24
CA GLN A 155 -2.73 15.81 -9.97
C GLN A 155 -3.47 15.49 -11.28
N VAL A 156 -3.10 14.39 -11.95
CA VAL A 156 -3.61 14.02 -13.28
C VAL A 156 -4.19 12.61 -13.35
N SER A 157 -4.02 11.82 -12.29
CA SER A 157 -4.49 10.45 -12.22
C SER A 157 -4.81 10.06 -10.78
N SER A 158 -5.59 9.00 -10.63
CA SER A 158 -5.88 8.38 -9.34
C SER A 158 -5.67 6.87 -9.43
N ILE A 159 -5.19 6.27 -8.35
CA ILE A 159 -5.09 4.82 -8.22
C ILE A 159 -6.26 4.37 -7.35
N ARG A 160 -7.12 3.49 -7.88
CA ARG A 160 -8.30 3.00 -7.16
C ARG A 160 -8.51 1.51 -7.38
N PHE A 161 -9.21 0.88 -6.44
CA PHE A 161 -9.66 -0.49 -6.62
C PHE A 161 -10.94 -0.56 -7.46
N ASN A 162 -10.94 -1.38 -8.50
CA ASN A 162 -12.13 -1.67 -9.30
C ASN A 162 -12.80 -2.94 -8.76
N SER A 163 -13.89 -2.77 -8.02
CA SER A 163 -14.62 -3.86 -7.37
C SER A 163 -15.23 -4.88 -8.35
N GLN A 164 -15.62 -4.45 -9.54
CA GLN A 164 -16.20 -5.32 -10.58
C GLN A 164 -15.15 -6.26 -11.18
N LYS A 165 -13.97 -5.72 -11.48
CA LYS A 165 -12.85 -6.49 -12.06
C LYS A 165 -11.99 -7.16 -10.99
N LYS A 166 -12.14 -6.76 -9.73
CA LYS A 166 -11.26 -7.12 -8.60
C LYS A 166 -9.79 -6.82 -8.89
N THR A 167 -9.51 -5.66 -9.49
CA THR A 167 -8.14 -5.23 -9.81
C THR A 167 -7.91 -3.80 -9.40
N TRP A 168 -6.66 -3.43 -9.17
CA TRP A 168 -6.28 -2.03 -9.08
C TRP A 168 -6.16 -1.43 -10.47
N VAL A 169 -6.59 -0.18 -10.60
CA VAL A 169 -6.54 0.57 -11.86
C VAL A 169 -5.95 1.95 -11.65
N LEU A 170 -5.23 2.43 -12.65
CA LEU A 170 -4.84 3.82 -12.81
C LEU A 170 -5.93 4.52 -13.64
N GLU A 171 -6.74 5.34 -12.98
CA GLU A 171 -7.75 6.15 -13.63
C GLU A 171 -7.16 7.52 -13.99
N GLN A 172 -7.02 7.76 -15.29
CA GLN A 172 -6.58 9.03 -15.87
C GLN A 172 -7.79 9.80 -16.41
N ALA A 173 -7.59 11.08 -16.78
CA ALA A 173 -8.64 11.91 -17.36
C ALA A 173 -9.22 11.35 -18.68
N ILE A 174 -8.46 10.50 -19.39
CA ILE A 174 -8.86 9.91 -20.66
C ILE A 174 -9.07 8.40 -20.45
N PRO A 175 -10.30 7.88 -20.57
CA PRO A 175 -10.56 6.44 -20.47
C PRO A 175 -9.95 5.66 -21.65
N PRO A 176 -9.74 4.34 -21.50
CA PRO A 176 -10.10 3.51 -20.34
C PRO A 176 -9.08 3.56 -19.21
N ALA A 177 -9.53 3.27 -17.99
CA ALA A 177 -8.63 3.07 -16.86
C ALA A 177 -7.69 1.87 -17.13
N GLU A 178 -6.41 2.07 -16.86
CA GLU A 178 -5.35 1.07 -17.07
C GLU A 178 -5.31 0.12 -15.88
N VAL A 179 -5.30 -1.20 -16.12
CA VAL A 179 -5.13 -2.19 -15.05
C VAL A 179 -3.67 -2.19 -14.62
N LEU A 180 -3.42 -2.00 -13.32
CA LEU A 180 -2.08 -2.07 -12.78
C LEU A 180 -1.61 -3.53 -12.71
N SER A 181 -0.40 -3.79 -13.19
CA SER A 181 0.20 -5.12 -13.15
C SER A 181 0.80 -5.42 -11.78
N ILE A 182 0.87 -6.71 -11.47
CA ILE A 182 1.63 -7.22 -10.33
C ILE A 182 3.11 -6.93 -10.61
N TRP A 183 3.76 -6.23 -9.68
CA TRP A 183 5.17 -5.89 -9.76
C TRP A 183 6.04 -7.00 -9.16
N ASP A 184 5.67 -7.52 -8.00
CA ASP A 184 6.37 -8.59 -7.31
C ASP A 184 5.45 -9.23 -6.25
N HIS A 185 6.01 -10.06 -5.37
CA HIS A 185 5.33 -10.65 -4.23
C HIS A 185 6.10 -10.39 -2.93
N THR A 186 5.39 -10.37 -1.80
CA THR A 186 6.03 -10.39 -0.48
C THR A 186 6.73 -11.72 -0.25
N LYS A 187 7.56 -11.82 0.80
CA LYS A 187 8.17 -13.09 1.23
C LYS A 187 7.14 -14.20 1.50
N LEU A 188 5.87 -13.84 1.72
CA LEU A 188 4.76 -14.75 1.98
C LEU A 188 3.86 -14.97 0.75
N GLY A 189 4.27 -14.48 -0.42
CA GLY A 189 3.54 -14.67 -1.67
C GLY A 189 2.35 -13.73 -1.88
N GLN A 190 2.16 -12.69 -1.05
CA GLN A 190 1.12 -11.69 -1.30
C GLN A 190 1.53 -10.81 -2.50
N GLU A 191 0.60 -10.55 -3.41
CA GLU A 191 0.83 -9.71 -4.58
C GLU A 191 1.22 -8.29 -4.15
N ILE A 192 2.23 -7.72 -4.82
CA ILE A 192 2.62 -6.32 -4.67
C ILE A 192 2.37 -5.63 -6.00
N ILE A 193 1.50 -4.63 -5.99
CA ILE A 193 1.22 -3.78 -7.15
C ILE A 193 2.02 -2.49 -6.98
N LYS A 194 2.83 -2.14 -7.99
CA LYS A 194 3.63 -0.91 -7.98
C LYS A 194 3.02 0.10 -8.95
N SER A 195 2.81 1.31 -8.48
CA SER A 195 2.42 2.43 -9.31
C SER A 195 3.16 3.69 -8.88
N SER A 196 2.99 4.78 -9.61
CA SER A 196 3.56 6.08 -9.25
C SER A 196 2.49 7.14 -9.44
N ASN A 197 2.39 8.06 -8.49
CA ASN A 197 1.55 9.23 -8.62
C ASN A 197 2.30 10.48 -8.18
N GLY A 198 2.01 11.62 -8.81
CA GLY A 198 2.75 12.86 -8.58
C GLY A 198 2.04 14.12 -9.06
N GLY A 199 2.73 15.24 -8.85
CA GLY A 199 2.29 16.57 -9.22
C GLY A 199 3.44 17.57 -9.18
N SER A 200 3.11 18.86 -9.18
CA SER A 200 4.08 19.97 -9.26
C SER A 200 5.11 20.04 -8.13
N HIS A 201 4.91 19.29 -7.03
CA HIS A 201 5.76 19.31 -5.84
C HIS A 201 6.53 18.01 -5.59
N GLY A 202 6.25 16.96 -6.35
CA GLY A 202 6.88 15.67 -6.15
C GLY A 202 6.05 14.52 -6.69
N SER A 203 6.66 13.34 -6.65
CA SER A 203 6.03 12.06 -6.95
C SER A 203 6.50 11.02 -5.97
N SER A 204 5.67 10.00 -5.79
CA SER A 204 6.00 8.85 -4.95
C SER A 204 5.68 7.56 -5.70
N PHE A 205 6.47 6.53 -5.47
CA PHE A 205 6.06 5.16 -5.74
C PHE A 205 5.08 4.69 -4.67
N TYR A 206 4.02 4.04 -5.11
CA TYR A 206 3.05 3.38 -4.26
C TYR A 206 3.18 1.89 -4.45
N TYR A 207 3.41 1.17 -3.36
CA TYR A 207 3.43 -0.28 -3.32
C TYR A 207 2.21 -0.75 -2.54
N ILE A 208 1.29 -1.37 -3.24
CA ILE A 208 -0.04 -1.73 -2.78
C ILE A 208 -0.08 -3.23 -2.60
N ILE A 209 -0.38 -3.68 -1.39
CA ILE A 209 -0.43 -5.08 -0.98
C ILE A 209 -1.86 -5.36 -0.52
N PRO A 210 -2.75 -5.83 -1.42
CA PRO A 210 -4.14 -6.10 -1.08
C PRO A 210 -4.27 -7.38 -0.25
N GLU A 211 -5.16 -7.36 0.75
CA GLU A 211 -5.63 -8.53 1.47
C GLU A 211 -7.14 -8.67 1.27
N TYR A 212 -7.51 -9.44 0.23
CA TYR A 212 -8.89 -9.54 -0.22
C TYR A 212 -9.82 -10.24 0.78
N VAL A 213 -9.29 -11.11 1.65
CA VAL A 213 -10.13 -11.87 2.61
C VAL A 213 -10.65 -10.96 3.71
N ASN A 214 -9.78 -10.08 4.22
CA ASN A 214 -10.13 -9.16 5.32
C ASN A 214 -10.69 -7.82 4.82
N ASP A 215 -10.78 -7.63 3.50
CA ASP A 215 -11.11 -6.35 2.87
C ASP A 215 -10.14 -5.23 3.32
N GLU A 216 -8.85 -5.56 3.35
CA GLU A 216 -7.78 -4.69 3.81
C GLU A 216 -6.76 -4.43 2.70
N VAL A 217 -6.00 -3.34 2.84
CA VAL A 217 -4.86 -3.06 1.96
C VAL A 217 -3.76 -2.34 2.73
N ALA A 218 -2.54 -2.83 2.56
CA ALA A 218 -1.34 -2.14 2.99
C ALA A 218 -0.74 -1.34 1.83
N ILE A 219 -0.39 -0.08 2.09
CA ILE A 219 0.16 0.83 1.09
C ILE A 219 1.44 1.45 1.62
N PHE A 220 2.56 1.25 0.93
CA PHE A 220 3.78 2.02 1.15
C PHE A 220 3.87 3.13 0.12
N SER A 221 4.10 4.38 0.57
CA SER A 221 4.47 5.50 -0.29
C SER A 221 5.93 5.85 -0.07
N VAL A 222 6.73 5.73 -1.13
CA VAL A 222 8.17 6.00 -1.12
C VAL A 222 8.43 7.18 -2.06
N PRO A 223 8.97 8.31 -1.56
CA PRO A 223 9.29 9.46 -2.40
C PRO A 223 10.21 9.08 -3.56
N GLN A 224 9.81 9.46 -4.77
CA GLN A 224 10.58 9.28 -6.00
C GLN A 224 11.21 10.60 -6.44
N SER A 225 10.42 11.67 -6.42
CA SER A 225 10.88 13.04 -6.71
C SER A 225 10.31 14.00 -5.69
N TYR A 226 11.07 15.03 -5.34
CA TYR A 226 10.62 16.00 -4.34
C TYR A 226 11.20 17.38 -4.60
N ARG A 227 10.31 18.37 -4.63
CA ARG A 227 10.66 19.78 -4.74
C ARG A 227 10.80 20.39 -3.36
N LEU A 228 12.04 20.67 -2.95
CA LEU A 228 12.30 21.30 -1.66
C LEU A 228 11.96 22.80 -1.72
N ARG A 229 10.99 23.24 -0.91
CA ARG A 229 10.50 24.63 -0.88
C ARG A 229 11.06 25.38 0.32
N CYS A 230 12.34 25.77 0.24
CA CYS A 230 12.95 26.59 1.29
C CYS A 230 12.30 27.98 1.42
N ASP A 231 11.66 28.45 0.34
CA ASP A 231 10.87 29.67 0.32
C ASP A 231 9.63 29.61 1.22
N ASN A 232 9.20 28.43 1.69
CA ASN A 232 8.12 28.33 2.67
C ASN A 232 8.51 28.86 4.06
N PHE A 233 9.81 29.08 4.32
CA PHE A 233 10.33 29.59 5.59
C PHE A 233 10.50 31.12 5.61
N VAL A 234 9.71 31.89 4.83
CA VAL A 234 9.83 33.36 4.72
C VAL A 234 9.90 34.06 6.09
N ASN A 235 9.16 33.54 7.07
CA ASN A 235 9.04 34.12 8.41
C ASN A 235 10.14 33.63 9.38
N ASP A 236 10.98 32.68 8.99
CA ASP A 236 12.05 32.10 9.80
C ASP A 236 13.33 32.01 8.96
N LYS A 237 14.06 33.13 8.90
CA LYS A 237 15.30 33.25 8.10
C LYS A 237 16.37 32.26 8.48
N SER A 238 16.38 31.81 9.74
CA SER A 238 17.31 30.77 10.19
C SER A 238 16.98 29.43 9.53
N LYS A 239 15.71 29.02 9.51
CA LYS A 239 15.28 27.78 8.85
C LYS A 239 15.38 27.85 7.33
N GLU A 240 15.13 29.02 6.74
CA GLU A 240 15.35 29.25 5.31
C GLU A 240 16.82 29.04 4.95
N ALA A 241 17.74 29.63 5.73
CA ALA A 241 19.18 29.46 5.54
C ALA A 241 19.62 28.01 5.74
N ASP A 242 19.14 27.32 6.78
CA ASP A 242 19.45 25.91 7.04
C ASP A 242 18.94 24.99 5.89
N CYS A 243 17.73 25.24 5.40
CA CYS A 243 17.16 24.53 4.24
C CYS A 243 18.00 24.74 2.98
N ASN A 244 18.41 25.98 2.70
CA ASN A 244 19.24 26.31 1.54
C ASN A 244 20.64 25.66 1.65
N ASN A 245 21.20 25.61 2.86
CA ASN A 245 22.47 24.94 3.12
C ASN A 245 22.36 23.43 2.86
N PHE A 246 21.31 22.79 3.37
CA PHE A 246 21.02 21.38 3.10
C PHE A 246 20.85 21.11 1.60
N TYR A 247 20.09 21.97 0.91
CA TYR A 247 19.87 21.82 -0.53
C TYR A 247 21.19 21.88 -1.29
N LYS A 248 21.99 22.90 -1.02
CA LYS A 248 23.28 23.11 -1.67
C LYS A 248 24.24 21.94 -1.39
N SER A 249 24.36 21.50 -0.13
CA SER A 249 25.23 20.36 0.20
C SER A 249 24.80 19.08 -0.51
N THR A 250 23.49 18.86 -0.65
CA THR A 250 22.96 17.70 -1.36
C THR A 250 23.28 17.76 -2.85
N ILE A 251 23.14 18.94 -3.49
CA ILE A 251 23.47 19.15 -4.90
C ILE A 251 24.98 18.98 -5.14
N ASP A 252 25.82 19.54 -4.27
CA ASP A 252 27.28 19.44 -4.38
C ASP A 252 27.72 17.97 -4.30
N GLN A 253 27.14 17.19 -3.39
CA GLN A 253 27.45 15.77 -3.21
C GLN A 253 26.95 14.89 -4.37
N TYR A 254 25.73 15.11 -4.86
CA TYR A 254 25.05 14.16 -5.75
C TYR A 254 25.04 14.60 -7.23
N ASN A 255 25.16 15.90 -7.51
CA ASN A 255 25.14 16.48 -8.86
C ASN A 255 26.40 17.26 -9.22
N LYS A 256 27.50 17.08 -8.48
CA LYS A 256 28.79 17.77 -8.71
C LYS A 256 28.66 19.30 -8.76
N GLY A 257 27.70 19.86 -8.02
CA GLY A 257 27.45 21.30 -7.97
C GLY A 257 26.67 21.89 -9.15
N GLU A 258 26.20 21.07 -10.10
CA GLU A 258 25.29 21.55 -11.14
C GLU A 258 23.92 21.87 -10.52
N THR A 259 23.60 23.17 -10.45
CA THR A 259 22.30 23.63 -9.94
C THR A 259 21.21 23.22 -10.91
N ILE A 260 20.25 22.44 -10.42
CA ILE A 260 19.03 22.14 -11.15
C ILE A 260 18.09 23.34 -11.00
N VAL A 261 17.44 23.72 -12.09
CA VAL A 261 16.30 24.64 -12.04
C VAL A 261 15.23 24.04 -11.12
N ASP A 262 14.53 24.89 -10.35
CA ASP A 262 13.34 24.54 -9.57
C ASP A 262 13.49 23.81 -8.21
N THR A 263 14.66 23.84 -7.56
CA THR A 263 14.84 23.32 -6.18
C THR A 263 14.47 21.85 -5.97
N TRP A 264 14.57 21.04 -7.04
CA TRP A 264 14.39 19.60 -6.97
C TRP A 264 15.57 18.92 -6.30
N LEU A 265 15.29 18.00 -5.38
CA LEU A 265 16.33 17.12 -4.84
C LEU A 265 16.83 16.18 -5.95
N PRO A 266 18.15 15.90 -6.01
CA PRO A 266 18.70 14.95 -6.98
C PRO A 266 18.02 13.57 -6.90
N GLU A 267 17.71 12.97 -8.05
CA GLU A 267 17.07 11.66 -8.09
C GLU A 267 17.94 10.58 -7.45
N ASN A 268 19.26 10.62 -7.67
CA ASN A 268 20.22 9.73 -7.04
C ASN A 268 20.33 9.95 -5.52
N TYR A 269 20.06 11.15 -4.99
CA TYR A 269 19.94 11.36 -3.56
C TYR A 269 18.76 10.57 -2.98
N LEU A 270 17.57 10.68 -3.59
CA LEU A 270 16.38 9.97 -3.13
C LEU A 270 16.53 8.45 -3.34
N SER A 271 17.04 8.02 -4.49
CA SER A 271 17.31 6.62 -4.79
C SER A 271 18.33 6.01 -3.81
N SER A 272 19.40 6.73 -3.49
CA SER A 272 20.36 6.31 -2.46
C SER A 272 19.75 6.26 -1.07
N THR A 273 18.92 7.26 -0.74
CA THR A 273 18.26 7.36 0.57
C THR A 273 17.31 6.19 0.78
N TYR A 274 16.54 5.83 -0.25
CA TYR A 274 15.50 4.80 -0.24
C TYR A 274 15.91 3.49 -0.93
N SER A 275 17.20 3.23 -1.09
CA SER A 275 17.73 2.04 -1.80
C SER A 275 17.27 0.71 -1.20
N GLU A 276 16.94 0.70 0.10
CA GLU A 276 16.49 -0.48 0.85
C GLU A 276 14.95 -0.57 0.96
N ALA A 277 14.20 0.41 0.42
CA ALA A 277 12.75 0.46 0.57
C ALA A 277 12.05 -0.78 -0.02
N GLU A 278 12.50 -1.27 -1.18
CA GLU A 278 11.90 -2.46 -1.81
C GLU A 278 12.12 -3.72 -0.97
N SER A 279 13.25 -3.84 -0.26
CA SER A 279 13.48 -4.94 0.68
C SER A 279 12.51 -4.87 1.86
N MET A 280 12.30 -3.67 2.40
CA MET A 280 11.31 -3.40 3.44
C MET A 280 9.90 -3.79 2.98
N ILE A 281 9.49 -3.37 1.78
CA ILE A 281 8.16 -3.68 1.23
C ILE A 281 7.97 -5.19 1.04
N LYS A 282 8.96 -5.90 0.46
CA LYS A 282 8.88 -7.36 0.29
C LYS A 282 8.88 -8.12 1.62
N SER A 283 9.42 -7.53 2.68
CA SER A 283 9.41 -8.12 4.01
C SER A 283 8.07 -8.00 4.73
N TYR A 284 7.10 -7.25 4.18
CA TYR A 284 5.78 -7.09 4.78
C TYR A 284 5.12 -8.46 5.00
N LYS A 285 4.60 -8.63 6.22
CA LYS A 285 3.84 -9.79 6.62
C LYS A 285 2.54 -9.36 7.26
N ASP A 286 1.45 -9.82 6.68
CA ASP A 286 0.18 -9.90 7.38
C ASP A 286 0.08 -11.28 8.06
N ILE A 287 0.30 -11.28 9.37
CA ILE A 287 0.18 -12.45 10.24
C ILE A 287 -1.30 -12.78 10.47
N ALA A 288 -2.18 -11.77 10.53
CA ALA A 288 -3.61 -11.96 10.71
C ALA A 288 -4.22 -12.68 9.50
N SER A 289 -3.82 -12.34 8.28
CA SER A 289 -4.17 -13.06 7.04
C SER A 289 -3.75 -14.53 7.07
N GLY A 290 -2.50 -14.81 7.45
CA GLY A 290 -2.01 -16.19 7.56
C GLY A 290 -2.80 -17.00 8.59
N ALA A 291 -3.10 -16.39 9.73
CA ALA A 291 -3.97 -16.96 10.76
C ALA A 291 -5.38 -17.26 10.24
N THR A 292 -6.03 -16.31 9.59
CA THR A 292 -7.37 -16.50 9.01
C THR A 292 -7.36 -17.65 8.00
N LYS A 293 -6.40 -17.67 7.08
CA LYS A 293 -6.28 -18.74 6.08
C LYS A 293 -6.04 -20.12 6.74
N ALA A 294 -5.18 -20.18 7.75
CA ALA A 294 -4.94 -21.39 8.51
C ALA A 294 -6.20 -21.86 9.24
N ILE A 295 -6.93 -20.96 9.89
CA ILE A 295 -8.20 -21.24 10.56
C ILE A 295 -9.25 -21.74 9.57
N ASP A 296 -9.35 -21.13 8.39
CA ASP A 296 -10.31 -21.55 7.37
C ASP A 296 -9.99 -22.94 6.83
N ILE A 297 -8.70 -23.26 6.63
CA ILE A 297 -8.25 -24.62 6.31
C ILE A 297 -8.69 -25.59 7.41
N LEU A 298 -8.43 -25.27 8.69
CA LEU A 298 -8.81 -26.13 9.82
C LEU A 298 -10.33 -26.35 9.90
N LYS A 299 -11.14 -25.33 9.65
CA LYS A 299 -12.60 -25.44 9.63
C LYS A 299 -13.13 -26.37 8.53
N THR A 300 -12.35 -26.69 7.50
CA THR A 300 -12.76 -27.67 6.48
C THR A 300 -12.60 -29.12 6.93
N ILE A 301 -11.89 -29.37 8.03
CA ILE A 301 -11.60 -30.72 8.52
C ILE A 301 -12.80 -31.25 9.32
N PRO A 302 -13.44 -32.36 8.90
CA PRO A 302 -14.64 -32.88 9.57
C PRO A 302 -14.45 -33.19 11.06
N GLU A 303 -13.28 -33.72 11.43
CA GLU A 303 -12.95 -34.04 12.82
C GLU A 303 -12.91 -32.78 13.70
N ILE A 304 -12.37 -31.68 13.19
CA ILE A 304 -12.37 -30.38 13.90
C ILE A 304 -13.80 -29.86 14.06
N GLN A 305 -14.63 -29.95 13.01
CA GLN A 305 -16.04 -29.56 13.10
C GLN A 305 -16.80 -30.39 14.14
N ASN A 306 -16.48 -31.68 14.25
CA ASN A 306 -17.09 -32.58 15.23
C ASN A 306 -16.68 -32.22 16.66
N ILE A 307 -15.40 -31.90 16.90
CA ILE A 307 -14.92 -31.38 18.19
C ILE A 307 -15.65 -30.09 18.54
N GLU A 308 -15.74 -29.11 17.62
CA GLU A 308 -16.46 -27.86 17.88
C GLU A 308 -17.94 -28.09 18.26
N LYS A 309 -18.61 -29.05 17.62
CA LYS A 309 -20.00 -29.41 17.94
C LYS A 309 -20.12 -29.99 19.34
N GLN A 310 -19.20 -30.87 19.76
CA GLN A 310 -19.19 -31.43 21.11
C GLN A 310 -18.93 -30.34 22.17
N VAL A 311 -17.95 -29.47 21.96
CA VAL A 311 -17.67 -28.32 22.84
C VAL A 311 -18.94 -27.46 23.02
N LYS A 312 -19.62 -27.13 21.92
CA LYS A 312 -20.89 -26.38 21.94
C LYS A 312 -22.02 -27.14 22.66
N LYS A 313 -22.13 -28.45 22.47
CA LYS A 313 -23.13 -29.30 23.13
C LYS A 313 -22.96 -29.30 24.66
N GLU A 314 -21.74 -29.16 25.14
CA GLU A 314 -21.41 -29.05 26.55
C GLU A 314 -21.55 -27.62 27.11
N GLY A 315 -22.10 -26.68 26.33
CA GLY A 315 -22.29 -25.29 26.75
C GLY A 315 -21.01 -24.45 26.75
N ARG A 316 -19.91 -24.96 26.18
CA ARG A 316 -18.64 -24.25 26.03
C ARG A 316 -18.57 -23.58 24.66
N LYS A 317 -17.70 -22.57 24.52
CA LYS A 317 -17.51 -21.84 23.26
C LYS A 317 -16.15 -22.19 22.64
N PRO A 318 -16.10 -22.89 21.49
CA PRO A 318 -14.84 -23.12 20.79
C PRO A 318 -14.40 -21.85 20.05
N PHE A 319 -13.09 -21.60 20.01
CA PHE A 319 -12.48 -20.54 19.22
C PHE A 319 -11.04 -20.88 18.86
N TYR A 320 -10.50 -20.22 17.84
CA TYR A 320 -9.11 -20.42 17.39
C TYR A 320 -8.24 -19.27 17.88
N THR A 321 -7.01 -19.57 18.28
CA THR A 321 -6.00 -18.58 18.67
C THR A 321 -4.72 -18.80 17.87
N PRO A 322 -4.28 -17.84 17.06
CA PRO A 322 -2.97 -17.88 16.45
C PRO A 322 -1.90 -17.76 17.54
N GLU A 323 -1.04 -18.76 17.67
CA GLU A 323 0.02 -18.79 18.70
C GLU A 323 1.37 -18.32 18.15
N GLY A 324 1.56 -18.41 16.83
CA GLY A 324 2.83 -18.07 16.21
C GLY A 324 2.86 -18.36 14.72
N ARG A 325 4.02 -18.06 14.13
CA ARG A 325 4.29 -18.31 12.71
C ARG A 325 5.78 -18.58 12.52
N ASP A 326 6.09 -19.59 11.72
CA ASP A 326 7.44 -19.90 11.26
C ASP A 326 7.43 -20.10 9.74
N GLY A 327 7.87 -19.08 9.00
CA GLY A 327 7.75 -19.03 7.55
C GLY A 327 6.29 -19.17 7.07
N ASP A 328 6.03 -20.24 6.33
CA ASP A 328 4.70 -20.58 5.79
C ASP A 328 3.85 -21.39 6.77
N ILE A 329 4.40 -21.76 7.93
CA ILE A 329 3.68 -22.50 8.96
C ILE A 329 3.04 -21.51 9.92
N VAL A 330 1.73 -21.58 10.05
CA VAL A 330 0.95 -20.82 11.02
C VAL A 330 0.52 -21.75 12.13
N ILE A 331 0.86 -21.40 13.36
CA ILE A 331 0.53 -22.17 14.56
C ILE A 331 -0.80 -21.66 15.08
N VAL A 332 -1.83 -22.49 15.04
CA VAL A 332 -3.20 -22.16 15.47
C VAL A 332 -3.63 -23.16 16.53
N SER A 333 -4.01 -22.68 17.71
CA SER A 333 -4.64 -23.54 18.72
C SER A 333 -6.15 -23.48 18.62
N LEU A 334 -6.80 -24.64 18.70
CA LEU A 334 -8.22 -24.75 19.01
C LEU A 334 -8.37 -24.70 20.54
N ARG A 335 -9.18 -23.78 21.02
CA ARG A 335 -9.43 -23.53 22.44
C ARG A 335 -10.91 -23.51 22.74
N GLU A 336 -11.23 -23.60 24.01
CA GLU A 336 -12.59 -23.45 24.52
C GLU A 336 -12.63 -22.50 25.72
N SER A 337 -13.75 -21.83 25.89
CA SER A 337 -14.05 -21.02 27.08
C SER A 337 -15.35 -21.48 27.73
N PHE A 338 -15.43 -21.29 29.05
CA PHE A 338 -16.62 -21.59 29.84
C PHE A 338 -17.48 -20.32 30.03
N PRO A 339 -18.82 -20.42 30.14
CA PRO A 339 -19.68 -19.25 30.29
C PRO A 339 -19.39 -18.41 31.54
N ASP A 340 -19.05 -19.08 32.65
CA ASP A 340 -18.90 -18.47 33.98
C ASP A 340 -17.43 -18.41 34.45
N ASP A 341 -16.48 -18.80 33.59
CA ASP A 341 -15.05 -18.78 33.91
C ASP A 341 -14.25 -18.10 32.78
N PRO A 342 -13.51 -17.00 33.08
CA PRO A 342 -12.66 -16.33 32.09
C PRO A 342 -11.46 -17.17 31.63
N HIS A 343 -11.18 -18.31 32.25
CA HIS A 343 -10.09 -19.19 31.85
C HIS A 343 -10.45 -19.91 30.54
N THR A 344 -9.43 -20.12 29.72
CA THR A 344 -9.57 -20.83 28.43
C THR A 344 -8.72 -22.08 28.48
N THR A 345 -9.27 -23.19 27.99
CA THR A 345 -8.54 -24.45 27.90
C THR A 345 -8.11 -24.68 26.46
N ARG A 346 -6.86 -25.08 26.27
CA ARG A 346 -6.34 -25.49 24.96
C ARG A 346 -6.77 -26.93 24.70
N ILE A 347 -7.40 -27.18 23.55
CA ILE A 347 -7.79 -28.52 23.10
C ILE A 347 -6.62 -29.14 22.34
N ASP A 348 -6.20 -28.49 21.26
CA ASP A 348 -5.11 -28.95 20.39
C ASP A 348 -4.39 -27.76 19.74
N THR A 349 -3.16 -27.98 19.26
CA THR A 349 -2.36 -26.99 18.51
C THR A 349 -2.00 -27.52 17.13
N PHE A 350 -2.36 -26.77 16.09
CA PHE A 350 -2.17 -27.12 14.68
C PHE A 350 -1.09 -26.26 14.06
N ASN A 351 -0.13 -26.91 13.41
CA ASN A 351 0.87 -26.27 12.57
C ASN A 351 0.40 -26.39 11.12
N VAL A 352 -0.16 -25.30 10.59
CA VAL A 352 -0.77 -25.25 9.25
C VAL A 352 0.19 -24.58 8.28
N ASN A 353 0.73 -25.33 7.33
CA ASN A 353 1.45 -24.75 6.22
C ASN A 353 0.43 -24.14 5.22
N ILE A 354 0.38 -22.81 5.16
CA ILE A 354 -0.64 -22.10 4.36
C ILE A 354 -0.34 -22.08 2.86
N THR A 355 0.86 -22.48 2.44
CA THR A 355 1.28 -22.49 1.04
C THR A 355 0.89 -23.79 0.35
N ASN A 356 1.20 -24.94 0.97
CA ASN A 356 0.90 -26.26 0.42
C ASN A 356 -0.29 -26.96 1.10
N GLY A 357 -0.88 -26.35 2.12
CA GLY A 357 -2.01 -26.91 2.86
C GLY A 357 -1.66 -28.10 3.75
N ILE A 358 -0.36 -28.41 3.95
CA ILE A 358 0.06 -29.49 4.84
C ILE A 358 -0.20 -29.09 6.28
N ILE A 359 -0.85 -29.96 7.03
CA ILE A 359 -1.17 -29.75 8.44
C ILE A 359 -0.45 -30.81 9.25
N THR A 360 0.29 -30.36 10.26
CA THR A 360 0.78 -31.21 11.33
C THR A 360 0.14 -30.76 12.64
N VAL A 361 -0.02 -31.67 13.58
CA VAL A 361 -0.64 -31.36 14.87
C VAL A 361 0.39 -31.57 15.96
N GLU A 362 0.61 -30.55 16.78
CA GLU A 362 1.32 -30.71 18.03
C GLU A 362 0.31 -31.22 19.05
N ASP A 363 0.36 -32.54 19.28
CA ASP A 363 -0.51 -33.23 20.22
C ASP A 363 -0.16 -32.75 21.63
N VAL A 364 -1.00 -31.86 22.18
CA VAL A 364 -0.76 -31.19 23.46
C VAL A 364 -0.76 -32.21 24.61
N VAL A 365 -1.47 -33.32 24.45
CA VAL A 365 -1.58 -34.38 25.46
C VAL A 365 -0.32 -35.23 25.49
N ASN A 366 0.21 -35.59 24.33
CA ASN A 366 1.33 -36.54 24.22
C ASN A 366 2.70 -35.87 24.03
N GLY A 367 2.75 -34.56 23.79
CA GLY A 367 4.00 -33.82 23.62
C GLY A 367 4.79 -34.29 22.39
N GLY A 368 4.22 -34.12 21.20
CA GLY A 368 4.90 -34.47 19.95
C GLY A 368 4.15 -34.00 18.70
N GLN A 369 4.88 -33.82 17.59
CA GLN A 369 4.28 -33.55 16.28
C GLN A 369 3.82 -34.84 15.62
N ILE A 370 2.54 -34.90 15.25
CA ILE A 370 1.95 -35.99 14.49
C ILE A 370 1.37 -35.49 13.18
N SER A 371 1.22 -36.39 12.21
CA SER A 371 0.53 -36.07 10.96
C SER A 371 -0.97 -35.83 11.19
N LEU A 372 -1.61 -35.04 10.32
CA LEU A 372 -3.06 -34.84 10.38
C LEU A 372 -3.84 -36.16 10.38
N GLU A 373 -3.44 -37.12 9.55
CA GLU A 373 -4.13 -38.43 9.44
C GLU A 373 -3.99 -39.27 10.71
N GLU A 374 -2.84 -39.18 11.38
CA GLU A 374 -2.64 -39.85 12.68
C GLU A 374 -3.46 -39.17 13.79
N TRP A 375 -3.50 -37.84 13.80
CA TRP A 375 -4.35 -37.08 14.72
C TRP A 375 -5.83 -37.42 14.53
N LYS A 376 -6.34 -37.46 13.29
CA LYS A 376 -7.74 -37.85 13.00
C LYS A 376 -8.10 -39.22 13.58
N LYS A 377 -7.20 -40.20 13.45
CA LYS A 377 -7.39 -41.54 14.05
C LYS A 377 -7.51 -41.49 15.57
N LYS A 378 -6.63 -40.73 16.23
CA LYS A 378 -6.67 -40.54 17.69
C LYS A 378 -7.95 -39.84 18.15
N VAL A 379 -8.37 -38.79 17.44
CA VAL A 379 -9.60 -38.06 17.75
C VAL A 379 -10.82 -38.98 17.66
N ASN A 380 -10.94 -39.77 16.60
CA ASN A 380 -12.06 -40.70 16.45
C ASN A 380 -12.10 -41.75 17.57
N GLN A 381 -10.94 -42.23 18.02
CA GLN A 381 -10.83 -43.17 19.15
C GLN A 381 -11.24 -42.53 20.48
N ASN A 382 -10.80 -41.29 20.75
CA ASN A 382 -11.02 -40.63 22.04
C ASN A 382 -12.41 -40.02 22.19
N TRP A 383 -12.98 -39.52 21.09
CA TRP A 383 -14.26 -38.81 21.10
C TRP A 383 -15.44 -39.67 20.61
N GLY A 384 -15.17 -40.89 20.12
CA GLY A 384 -16.20 -41.86 19.76
C GLY A 384 -17.03 -41.43 18.54
N PHE A 385 -16.36 -41.01 17.46
CA PHE A 385 -16.98 -40.63 16.20
C PHE A 385 -17.13 -41.79 15.22
#